data_AF-A0A355EYU4-F1
#
_entry.id   AF-A0A355EYU4-F1
#
_cell.length_a   1.000
_cell.length_b   1.000
_cell.length_c   1.000
_cell.angle_alpha   90.00
_cell.angle_beta   90.00
_cell.angle_gamma   90.00
#
_symmetry.space_group_name_H-M   'P 1'
#
loop_
_entity.id
_entity.type
_entity.pdbx_description
1 polymer ?
#
loop_
_entity_poly.entity_id
_entity_poly.type
_entity_poly.pdbx_seq_one_letter_code
_entity_poly.pdbx_strand_id
1 'polypeptide(L)'
;MSLDDLQRRLALSLAGRGPAPAGLDENTLDRARHSLEAKRRRAAATLLPRLRTALGETWGASFHDHAVRYNPTGLLHHVDDAWELAETLLHHPAPQVACAAHDDLVSLRLRFERDRRPGALRIRERTGPLLALMRTPTRLLVVKMPGSDGKVWYLKV
;
A
#
# COMPACT_ATOMS: atom_id res chain seq x y z
N MET A 1 -34.49 7.25 3.11
CA MET A 1 -33.09 6.87 2.81
C MET A 1 -32.74 5.71 3.72
N SER A 2 -32.26 4.59 3.18
CA SER A 2 -31.91 3.43 4.00
C SER A 2 -30.62 3.68 4.79
N LEU A 3 -30.40 2.93 5.88
CA LEU A 3 -29.15 2.97 6.64
C LEU A 3 -27.94 2.62 5.76
N ASP A 4 -28.12 1.65 4.86
CA ASP A 4 -27.08 1.19 3.93
C ASP A 4 -26.69 2.28 2.92
N ASP A 5 -27.65 3.09 2.47
CA ASP A 5 -27.38 4.23 1.60
C ASP A 5 -26.60 5.33 2.34
N LEU A 6 -26.92 5.57 3.61
CA LEU A 6 -26.19 6.53 4.44
C LEU A 6 -24.74 6.06 4.68
N GLN A 7 -24.55 4.78 5.01
CA GLN A 7 -23.23 4.17 5.20
C GLN A 7 -22.40 4.20 3.93
N ARG A 8 -23.02 3.88 2.78
CA ARG A 8 -22.37 3.96 1.47
C ARG A 8 -21.96 5.39 1.14
N ARG A 9 -22.84 6.38 1.36
CA ARG A 9 -22.52 7.80 1.13
C ARG A 9 -21.40 8.26 2.06
N LEU A 10 -21.45 7.92 3.35
CA LEU A 10 -20.39 8.26 4.29
C LEU A 10 -19.05 7.65 3.88
N ALA A 11 -19.01 6.38 3.47
CA ALA A 11 -17.80 5.71 2.99
C ALA A 11 -17.24 6.39 1.73
N LEU A 12 -18.10 6.79 0.80
CA LEU A 12 -17.73 7.54 -0.40
C LEU A 12 -17.19 8.93 -0.06
N SER A 13 -17.85 9.66 0.84
CA SER A 13 -17.40 10.97 1.30
C SER A 13 -16.06 10.88 2.05
N LEU A 14 -15.85 9.87 2.90
CA LEU A 14 -14.58 9.63 3.58
C LEU A 14 -13.45 9.23 2.61
N ALA A 15 -13.79 8.59 1.50
CA ALA A 15 -12.86 8.30 0.40
C ALA A 15 -12.62 9.49 -0.55
N GLY A 16 -13.17 10.67 -0.24
CA GLY A 16 -13.05 11.88 -1.08
C GLY A 16 -13.88 11.84 -2.36
N ARG A 17 -14.78 10.86 -2.51
CA ARG A 17 -15.58 10.63 -3.72
C ARG A 17 -17.05 10.92 -3.47
N GLY A 18 -17.38 12.18 -3.23
CA GLY A 18 -18.76 12.65 -3.14
C GLY A 18 -18.98 13.74 -2.10
N PRO A 19 -20.14 14.41 -2.16
CA PRO A 19 -20.50 15.45 -1.19
C PRO A 19 -20.67 14.85 0.21
N ALA A 20 -20.52 15.68 1.24
CA ALA A 20 -20.84 15.28 2.61
C ALA A 20 -22.32 14.83 2.70
N PRO A 21 -22.65 13.78 3.47
CA PRO A 21 -24.04 13.43 3.73
C PRO A 21 -24.77 14.61 4.40
N ALA A 22 -26.06 14.79 4.10
CA ALA A 22 -26.85 15.85 4.72
C ALA A 22 -26.83 15.72 6.25
N GLY A 23 -26.52 16.82 6.95
CA GLY A 23 -26.42 16.88 8.41
C GLY A 23 -25.05 16.53 9.01
N LEU A 24 -24.04 16.22 8.17
CA LEU A 24 -22.67 16.04 8.62
C LEU A 24 -21.86 17.33 8.42
N ASP A 25 -21.18 17.76 9.48
CA ASP A 25 -20.26 18.90 9.46
C ASP A 25 -19.05 18.61 8.55
N GLU A 26 -18.84 19.47 7.55
CA GLU A 26 -17.74 19.35 6.59
C GLU A 26 -16.37 19.38 7.28
N ASN A 27 -16.20 20.19 8.33
CA ASN A 27 -14.94 20.23 9.09
C ASN A 27 -14.65 18.90 9.79
N THR A 28 -15.69 18.22 10.27
CA THR A 28 -15.55 16.90 10.91
C THR A 28 -15.23 15.83 9.88
N LEU A 29 -15.84 15.89 8.69
CA LEU A 29 -15.53 15.00 7.58
C LEU A 29 -14.08 15.17 7.10
N ASP A 30 -13.60 16.42 6.98
CA ASP A 30 -12.23 16.70 6.57
C ASP A 30 -11.21 16.24 7.62
N ARG A 31 -11.48 16.45 8.92
CA ARG A 31 -10.63 15.89 9.99
C ARG A 31 -10.57 14.35 9.93
N ALA A 32 -11.69 13.70 9.63
CA ALA A 32 -11.74 12.25 9.48
C ALA A 32 -10.92 11.78 8.27
N ARG A 33 -11.03 12.47 7.11
CA ARG A 33 -10.20 12.20 5.92
C ARG A 33 -8.71 12.31 6.22
N HIS A 34 -8.28 13.40 6.83
CA HIS A 34 -6.88 13.61 7.20
C HIS A 34 -6.37 12.54 8.18
N SER A 35 -7.20 12.13 9.15
CA SER A 35 -6.85 11.09 10.11
C SER A 35 -6.71 9.71 9.44
N LEU A 36 -7.61 9.38 8.51
CA LEU A 36 -7.56 8.15 7.72
C LEU A 36 -6.33 8.13 6.81
N GLU A 37 -6.06 9.22 6.09
CA GLU A 37 -4.86 9.36 5.26
C GLU A 37 -3.60 9.21 6.10
N ALA A 38 -3.51 9.88 7.26
CA ALA A 38 -2.36 9.76 8.15
C ALA A 38 -2.15 8.31 8.63
N LYS A 39 -3.23 7.58 8.92
CA LYS A 39 -3.16 6.15 9.28
C LYS A 39 -2.69 5.29 8.11
N ARG A 40 -3.24 5.49 6.91
CA ARG A 40 -2.82 4.80 5.68
C ARG A 40 -1.34 5.05 5.38
N ARG A 41 -0.90 6.31 5.46
CA ARG A 41 0.48 6.74 5.26
C ARG A 41 1.44 6.06 6.24
N ARG A 42 1.09 5.98 7.52
CA ARG A 42 1.90 5.27 8.53
C ARG A 42 2.01 3.77 8.21
N ALA A 43 0.91 3.13 7.84
CA ALA A 43 0.92 1.72 7.47
C ALA A 43 1.79 1.47 6.21
N ALA A 44 1.64 2.30 5.18
CA ALA A 44 2.45 2.24 3.97
C ALA A 44 3.94 2.47 4.26
N ALA A 45 4.28 3.42 5.15
CA ALA A 45 5.65 3.69 5.56
C ALA A 45 6.32 2.50 6.27
N THR A 46 5.55 1.66 6.97
CA THR A 46 6.04 0.42 7.59
C THR A 46 6.25 -0.69 6.55
N LEU A 47 5.40 -0.75 5.54
CA LEU A 47 5.45 -1.76 4.47
C LEU A 47 6.46 -1.43 3.36
N LEU A 48 6.75 -0.15 3.15
CA LEU A 48 7.61 0.38 2.10
C LEU A 48 8.79 1.20 2.68
N PRO A 49 9.61 0.60 3.55
CA PRO A 49 10.64 1.35 4.27
C PRO A 49 11.72 1.93 3.34
N ARG A 50 12.11 1.23 2.27
CA ARG A 50 13.14 1.71 1.34
C ARG A 50 12.62 2.87 0.52
N LEU A 51 11.38 2.74 0.02
CA LEU A 51 10.74 3.78 -0.76
C LEU A 51 10.50 5.04 0.06
N ARG A 52 10.08 4.90 1.32
CA ARG A 52 9.98 6.01 2.27
C ARG A 52 11.32 6.72 2.43
N THR A 53 12.41 5.98 2.64
CA THR A 53 13.76 6.57 2.76
C THR A 53 14.19 7.25 1.47
N ALA A 54 13.93 6.65 0.31
CA ALA A 54 14.30 7.22 -0.99
C ALA A 54 13.55 8.52 -1.33
N LEU A 55 12.28 8.63 -0.91
CA LEU A 55 11.49 9.86 -1.06
C LEU A 55 11.84 10.90 0.02
N GLY A 56 12.27 10.48 1.20
CA GLY A 56 12.67 11.38 2.28
C GLY A 56 11.56 12.36 2.66
N GLU A 57 11.83 13.65 2.55
CA GLU A 57 10.88 14.71 2.88
C GLU A 57 9.64 14.73 1.98
N THR A 58 9.76 14.27 0.73
CA THR A 58 8.64 14.29 -0.23
C THR A 58 7.66 13.12 -0.01
N TRP A 59 7.98 12.16 0.86
CA TRP A 59 7.12 11.01 1.19
C TRP A 59 5.67 11.43 1.50
N GLY A 60 5.51 12.49 2.29
CA GLY A 60 4.18 12.98 2.68
C GLY A 60 3.36 13.43 1.47
N ALA A 61 3.95 14.24 0.59
CA ALA A 61 3.30 14.77 -0.60
C ALA A 61 3.01 13.65 -1.62
N SER A 62 3.99 12.78 -1.88
CA SER A 62 3.80 11.65 -2.80
C SER A 62 2.70 10.69 -2.33
N PHE A 63 2.60 10.44 -1.02
CA PHE A 63 1.53 9.61 -0.48
C PHE A 63 0.16 10.30 -0.60
N HIS A 64 0.09 11.61 -0.35
CA HIS A 64 -1.14 12.37 -0.49
C HIS A 64 -1.68 12.30 -1.93
N ASP A 65 -0.83 12.58 -2.93
CA ASP A 65 -1.20 12.51 -4.34
C ASP A 65 -1.68 11.11 -4.76
N HIS A 66 -1.10 10.06 -4.17
CA HIS A 66 -1.57 8.69 -4.34
C HIS A 66 -2.93 8.46 -3.70
N ALA A 67 -3.11 8.87 -2.44
CA ALA A 67 -4.34 8.65 -1.67
C ALA A 67 -5.57 9.34 -2.28
N VAL A 68 -5.38 10.47 -2.98
CA VAL A 68 -6.42 11.16 -3.74
C VAL A 68 -6.90 10.32 -4.94
N ARG A 69 -5.99 9.61 -5.60
CA ARG A 69 -6.29 8.84 -6.83
C ARG A 69 -6.73 7.42 -6.54
N TYR A 70 -6.17 6.81 -5.49
CA TYR A 70 -6.36 5.41 -5.17
C TYR A 70 -7.08 5.20 -3.85
N ASN A 71 -8.17 4.42 -3.92
CA ASN A 71 -8.88 3.93 -2.74
C ASN A 71 -8.68 2.41 -2.63
N PRO A 72 -7.94 1.92 -1.62
CA PRO A 72 -7.69 0.51 -1.46
C PRO A 72 -8.97 -0.24 -1.12
N THR A 73 -9.02 -1.51 -1.50
CA THR A 73 -10.20 -2.36 -1.27
C THR A 73 -9.83 -3.66 -0.57
N GLY A 74 -10.82 -4.28 0.06
CA GLY A 74 -10.69 -5.59 0.70
C GLY A 74 -10.15 -5.56 2.13
N LEU A 75 -10.00 -6.75 2.73
CA LEU A 75 -9.68 -6.89 4.15
C LEU A 75 -8.26 -6.40 4.46
N LEU A 76 -7.31 -6.69 3.57
CA LEU A 76 -5.92 -6.23 3.65
C LEU A 76 -5.70 -4.93 2.85
N HIS A 77 -6.64 -3.97 2.98
CA HIS A 77 -6.59 -2.69 2.28
C HIS A 77 -5.27 -1.93 2.47
N HIS A 78 -4.64 -1.99 3.64
CA HIS A 78 -3.35 -1.34 3.90
C HIS A 78 -2.21 -1.93 3.06
N VAL A 79 -2.25 -3.22 2.75
CA VAL A 79 -1.30 -3.88 1.83
C VAL A 79 -1.61 -3.52 0.39
N ASP A 80 -2.89 -3.53 0.01
CA ASP A 80 -3.33 -3.12 -1.34
C ASP A 80 -2.91 -1.69 -1.67
N ASP A 81 -3.02 -0.78 -0.69
CA ASP A 81 -2.63 0.62 -0.81
C ASP A 81 -1.12 0.78 -1.02
N ALA A 82 -0.32 0.09 -0.20
CA ALA A 82 1.14 0.09 -0.31
C ALA A 82 1.62 -0.55 -1.62
N TRP A 83 0.96 -1.63 -2.04
CA TRP A 83 1.27 -2.30 -3.30
C TRP A 83 1.04 -1.39 -4.50
N GLU A 84 -0.12 -0.74 -4.58
CA GLU A 84 -0.44 0.17 -5.67
C GLU A 84 0.54 1.37 -5.71
N LEU A 85 0.86 1.94 -4.55
CA LEU A 85 1.83 3.04 -4.46
C LEU A 85 3.19 2.62 -5.02
N ALA A 86 3.69 1.45 -4.62
CA ALA A 86 4.96 0.94 -5.11
C ALA A 86 4.91 0.64 -6.62
N GLU A 87 3.82 0.08 -7.15
CA GLU A 87 3.65 -0.14 -8.60
C GLU A 87 3.64 1.16 -9.39
N THR A 88 2.97 2.20 -8.88
CA THR A 88 2.93 3.53 -9.51
C THR A 88 4.31 4.16 -9.60
N LEU A 89 5.14 3.94 -8.58
CA LEU A 89 6.48 4.54 -8.48
C LEU A 89 7.59 3.73 -9.17
N LEU A 90 7.28 2.59 -9.81
CA LEU A 90 8.24 1.84 -10.63
C LEU A 90 8.78 2.65 -11.82
N HIS A 91 8.00 3.62 -12.30
CA HIS A 91 8.36 4.49 -13.43
C HIS A 91 8.75 5.90 -12.98
N HIS A 92 9.09 6.08 -11.71
CA HIS A 92 9.49 7.38 -11.18
C HIS A 92 10.75 7.89 -11.90
N PRO A 93 10.85 9.20 -12.24
CA PRO A 93 11.97 9.75 -13.00
C PRO A 93 13.31 9.62 -12.26
N ALA A 94 13.31 9.68 -10.93
CA ALA A 94 14.49 9.46 -10.11
C ALA A 94 14.78 7.94 -9.96
N PRO A 95 15.92 7.41 -10.49
CA PRO A 95 16.20 5.97 -10.52
C PRO A 95 16.24 5.32 -9.13
N GLN A 96 16.72 6.03 -8.13
CA GLN A 96 16.79 5.55 -6.75
C GLN A 96 15.40 5.28 -6.15
N VAL A 97 14.40 6.09 -6.51
CA VAL A 97 13.01 5.91 -6.07
C VAL A 97 12.41 4.70 -6.78
N ALA A 98 12.63 4.57 -8.10
CA ALA A 98 12.17 3.41 -8.87
C ALA A 98 12.78 2.08 -8.37
N CYS A 99 14.07 2.07 -8.04
CA CYS A 99 14.73 0.91 -7.44
C CYS A 99 14.15 0.56 -6.06
N ALA A 100 13.95 1.57 -5.19
CA ALA A 100 13.37 1.35 -3.87
C ALA A 100 11.93 0.84 -3.95
N ALA A 101 11.11 1.39 -4.85
CA ALA A 101 9.76 0.95 -5.13
C ALA A 101 9.74 -0.51 -5.61
N HIS A 102 10.64 -0.88 -6.53
CA HIS A 102 10.80 -2.25 -6.98
C HIS A 102 11.12 -3.21 -5.82
N ASP A 103 12.07 -2.85 -4.97
CA ASP A 103 12.56 -3.70 -3.89
C ASP A 103 11.53 -3.92 -2.77
N ASP A 104 10.78 -2.88 -2.43
CA ASP A 104 9.66 -3.01 -1.48
C ASP A 104 8.48 -3.76 -2.11
N LEU A 105 8.19 -3.55 -3.40
CA LEU A 105 7.17 -4.32 -4.11
C LEU A 105 7.51 -5.82 -4.19
N VAL A 106 8.78 -6.17 -4.40
CA VAL A 106 9.26 -7.54 -4.30
C VAL A 106 9.02 -8.10 -2.90
N SER A 107 9.33 -7.32 -1.85
CA SER A 107 9.11 -7.72 -0.46
C SER A 107 7.62 -8.00 -0.18
N LEU A 108 6.72 -7.19 -0.73
CA LEU A 108 5.27 -7.44 -0.65
C LEU A 108 4.87 -8.70 -1.42
N ARG A 109 5.37 -8.88 -2.65
CA ARG A 109 5.09 -10.05 -3.51
C ARG A 109 5.56 -11.38 -2.92
N LEU A 110 6.58 -11.34 -2.06
CA LEU A 110 7.05 -12.52 -1.31
C LEU A 110 6.08 -12.95 -0.20
N ARG A 111 5.28 -12.03 0.33
CA ARG A 111 4.35 -12.32 1.43
C ARG A 111 2.90 -12.42 0.97
N PHE A 112 2.54 -11.69 -0.08
CA PHE A 112 1.16 -11.53 -0.50
C PHE A 112 0.97 -11.81 -2.00
N GLU A 113 -0.22 -12.29 -2.34
CA GLU A 113 -0.77 -12.34 -3.69
C GLU A 113 -1.76 -11.20 -3.87
N ARG A 114 -1.79 -10.65 -5.09
CA ARG A 114 -2.72 -9.60 -5.49
C ARG A 114 -3.47 -10.02 -6.75
N ASP A 115 -4.77 -10.20 -6.61
CA ASP A 115 -5.66 -10.38 -7.74
C ASP A 115 -5.92 -9.06 -8.45
N ARG A 116 -6.12 -9.13 -9.77
CA ARG A 116 -6.51 -7.97 -10.58
C ARG A 116 -7.94 -7.50 -10.30
N ARG A 117 -8.80 -8.40 -9.81
CA ARG A 117 -10.21 -8.09 -9.56
C ARG A 117 -10.36 -7.43 -8.18
N PRO A 118 -11.08 -6.31 -8.07
CA PRO A 118 -11.41 -5.72 -6.77
C PRO A 118 -12.31 -6.66 -5.97
N GLY A 119 -12.18 -6.62 -4.63
CA GLY A 119 -12.99 -7.46 -3.74
C GLY A 119 -12.33 -7.74 -2.39
N ALA A 120 -13.06 -8.42 -1.51
CA ALA A 120 -12.61 -8.73 -0.14
C ALA A 120 -11.28 -9.49 -0.09
N LEU A 121 -11.07 -10.39 -1.05
CA LEU A 121 -9.90 -11.26 -1.19
C LEU A 121 -8.91 -10.78 -2.25
N ARG A 122 -8.96 -9.49 -2.63
CA ARG A 122 -8.03 -8.89 -3.62
C ARG A 122 -6.58 -9.11 -3.23
N ILE A 123 -6.27 -9.00 -1.94
CA ILE A 123 -4.95 -9.33 -1.38
C ILE A 123 -5.12 -10.52 -0.44
N ARG A 124 -4.20 -11.49 -0.54
CA ARG A 124 -4.15 -12.66 0.33
C ARG A 124 -2.71 -12.93 0.75
N GLU A 125 -2.51 -13.47 1.95
CA GLU A 125 -1.21 -13.99 2.33
C GLU A 125 -0.90 -15.25 1.51
N ARG A 126 0.35 -15.34 1.03
CA ARG A 126 0.81 -16.52 0.30
C ARG A 126 1.07 -17.68 1.25
N THR A 127 0.68 -18.87 0.79
CA THR A 127 0.95 -20.15 1.46
C THR A 127 1.84 -21.01 0.55
N GLY A 128 3.16 -20.78 0.56
CA GLY A 128 4.11 -21.58 -0.24
C GLY A 128 5.51 -20.95 -0.39
N PRO A 129 6.51 -21.75 -0.84
CA PRO A 129 7.87 -21.27 -1.07
C PRO A 129 7.99 -20.33 -2.25
N LEU A 130 8.81 -19.28 -2.10
CA LEU A 130 9.07 -18.29 -3.13
C LEU A 130 10.54 -17.94 -3.23
N LEU A 131 10.96 -17.48 -4.40
CA LEU A 131 12.28 -16.92 -4.68
C LEU A 131 12.03 -15.54 -5.32
N ALA A 132 12.71 -14.50 -4.86
CA ALA A 132 12.71 -13.21 -5.55
C ALA A 132 14.13 -12.61 -5.54
N LEU A 133 14.39 -11.70 -6.48
CA LEU A 133 15.67 -11.01 -6.65
C LEU A 133 15.47 -9.51 -6.43
N MET A 134 16.22 -8.92 -5.49
CA MET A 134 16.23 -7.48 -5.22
C MET A 134 17.27 -6.76 -6.10
N ARG A 135 17.03 -5.48 -6.43
CA ARG A 135 17.87 -4.67 -7.34
C ARG A 135 18.92 -3.82 -6.63
N THR A 136 18.82 -3.57 -5.32
CA THR A 136 19.81 -2.77 -4.57
C THR A 136 20.06 -3.27 -3.12
N PRO A 137 21.29 -3.15 -2.57
CA PRO A 137 22.61 -3.41 -3.16
C PRO A 137 23.07 -4.88 -2.99
N THR A 138 22.28 -5.72 -2.33
CA THR A 138 22.59 -7.15 -2.14
C THR A 138 21.53 -7.97 -2.87
N ARG A 139 21.94 -8.85 -3.79
CA ARG A 139 21.04 -9.82 -4.42
C ARG A 139 20.52 -10.77 -3.33
N LEU A 140 19.37 -10.45 -2.76
CA LEU A 140 18.76 -11.23 -1.69
C LEU A 140 17.87 -12.30 -2.32
N LEU A 141 18.21 -13.57 -2.10
CA LEU A 141 17.35 -14.71 -2.41
C LEU A 141 16.56 -15.06 -1.15
N VAL A 142 15.33 -14.57 -1.06
CA VAL A 142 14.47 -14.86 0.10
C VAL A 142 13.64 -16.09 -0.21
N VAL A 143 13.94 -17.23 0.45
CA VAL A 143 13.15 -18.47 0.39
C VAL A 143 12.30 -18.63 1.65
N LYS A 144 11.01 -18.38 1.53
CA LYS A 144 10.05 -18.56 2.62
C LYS A 144 9.28 -19.87 2.46
N MET A 145 9.74 -20.96 3.08
CA MET A 145 8.99 -22.22 3.11
C MET A 145 7.71 -22.09 3.97
N PRO A 146 6.65 -22.88 3.73
CA PRO A 146 5.49 -22.94 4.62
C PRO A 146 5.91 -23.53 5.99
N GLY A 147 5.79 -22.73 7.06
CA GLY A 147 6.24 -23.07 8.42
C GLY A 147 7.06 -21.95 9.06
N SER A 148 7.55 -22.17 10.29
CA SER A 148 8.45 -21.24 11.03
C SER A 148 9.86 -21.14 10.42
N ASP A 149 10.22 -22.04 9.51
CA ASP A 149 11.57 -22.15 8.94
C ASP A 149 11.68 -21.36 7.63
N GLY A 150 11.66 -20.03 7.73
CA GLY A 150 12.10 -19.16 6.65
C GLY A 150 13.63 -19.06 6.65
N LYS A 151 14.31 -19.43 5.56
CA LYS A 151 15.77 -19.25 5.42
C LYS A 151 16.07 -18.11 4.45
N VAL A 152 16.71 -17.06 4.95
CA VAL A 152 17.18 -15.92 4.15
C VAL A 152 18.59 -16.21 3.67
N TRP A 153 18.82 -16.27 2.35
CA TRP A 153 20.14 -16.47 1.78
C TRP A 153 20.62 -15.16 1.13
N TYR A 154 21.77 -14.68 1.61
CA TYR A 154 22.44 -13.52 1.07
C TYR A 154 23.39 -13.98 -0.04
N LEU A 155 23.17 -13.55 -1.29
CA LEU A 155 24.18 -13.73 -2.33
C LEU A 155 25.18 -12.58 -2.20
N LYS A 156 26.41 -12.90 -1.78
CA LYS A 156 27.55 -11.98 -1.99
C LYS A 156 27.80 -11.90 -3.49
N VAL A 157 27.82 -10.68 -4.03
CA VAL A 157 28.31 -10.40 -5.38
C VAL A 157 29.83 -10.46 -5.35
#